data_AF-A0A257W4E7-F1
#
_entry.id   AF-A0A257W4E7-F1
#
_cell.length_a   1.000
_cell.length_b   1.000
_cell.length_c   1.000
_cell.angle_alpha   90.00
_cell.angle_beta   90.00
_cell.angle_gamma   90.00
#
_symmetry.space_group_name_H-M   'P 1'
#
loop_
_entity.id
_entity.type
_entity.pdbx_description
1 polymer ?
#
loop_
_entity_poly.entity_id
_entity_poly.type
_entity_poly.pdbx_seq_one_letter_code
_entity_poly.pdbx_strand_id
1 'polypeptide(L)'
;MPRDVNAVMWIDVAGMYETPLARKEQWAKKSREAFQQQNAVIPPGVKTFLCCAELDFADGLRSLREFVIAQPTQGMTLSALAALGGAELSPMDGKTGVLTPRGVYIVEAEPNTWLAVSRGGRQTAGRWLQAGPDSSPGLDRLRKAVSVHQADHQAVLAFDLFDTVSPIAAKSLLATLEAPPSEADATAMTTTLSSLTSATLSVRIDNEIHAHLEVTFGESSTPLQPVIENLVSATLNVLGASGSTGDDWKWLVKGNGIVGDGRLSPAQLRRIFSIVYNPAANISAQTSDGSGNSTSPTESPVVTASRKYYRSVRSICDDLQDTLKKTKDNHALWYERSGRKIDDLPLVNVDPDLLSFGQRVSNSLRYQGQAQRVMNVRAGAYKAQTGAGNMYRYGYVGPYGGWAITHETPVSTNAIDKTANQQAMEVRFSEWKQIEDG
;
A
#
# COMPACT_ATOMS: atom_id res chain seq x y z
N MET A 1 -8.22 19.28 -4.81
CA MET A 1 -7.23 18.20 -5.08
C MET A 1 -6.36 18.66 -6.25
N PRO A 2 -5.05 18.36 -6.26
CA PRO A 2 -4.19 18.61 -7.44
C PRO A 2 -4.61 17.78 -8.65
N ARG A 3 -4.26 18.19 -9.87
CA ARG A 3 -4.72 17.58 -11.12
C ARG A 3 -4.37 16.10 -11.30
N ASP A 4 -3.13 15.75 -10.95
CA ASP A 4 -2.52 14.47 -11.35
C ASP A 4 -2.72 13.35 -10.33
N VAL A 5 -3.52 13.58 -9.29
CA VAL A 5 -3.78 12.54 -8.29
C VAL A 5 -4.75 11.50 -8.86
N ASN A 6 -4.42 10.23 -8.67
CA ASN A 6 -5.21 9.09 -9.13
C ASN A 6 -5.62 8.17 -7.97
N ALA A 7 -5.31 8.54 -6.74
CA ALA A 7 -5.81 7.88 -5.54
C ALA A 7 -6.12 8.89 -4.43
N VAL A 8 -7.08 8.55 -3.59
CA VAL A 8 -7.46 9.35 -2.43
C VAL A 8 -7.80 8.46 -1.24
N MET A 9 -7.42 8.93 -0.05
CA MET A 9 -7.77 8.35 1.24
C MET A 9 -8.39 9.44 2.10
N TRP A 10 -9.67 9.29 2.43
CA TRP A 10 -10.37 10.13 3.39
C TRP A 10 -10.57 9.37 4.70
N ILE A 11 -10.43 10.06 5.83
CA ILE A 11 -10.62 9.52 7.17
C ILE A 11 -11.36 10.56 8.03
N ASP A 12 -12.46 10.15 8.66
CA ASP A 12 -13.06 10.84 9.80
C ASP A 12 -12.29 10.47 11.07
N VAL A 13 -11.23 11.23 11.35
CA VAL A 13 -10.31 10.96 12.44
C VAL A 13 -11.01 11.11 13.79
N ALA A 14 -11.84 12.14 13.94
CA ALA A 14 -12.60 12.36 15.16
C ALA A 14 -13.60 11.24 15.41
N GLY A 15 -14.44 10.92 14.43
CA GLY A 15 -15.42 9.84 14.55
C GLY A 15 -14.76 8.48 14.77
N MET A 16 -13.64 8.20 14.10
CA MET A 16 -12.88 6.95 14.28
C MET A 16 -12.42 6.77 15.73
N TYR A 17 -11.89 7.80 16.39
CA TYR A 17 -11.44 7.70 17.78
C TYR A 17 -12.59 7.53 18.78
N GLU A 18 -13.80 7.91 18.40
CA GLU A 18 -14.98 7.77 19.25
C GLU A 18 -15.61 6.38 19.19
N THR A 19 -15.20 5.53 18.24
CA THR A 19 -15.74 4.16 18.10
C THR A 19 -15.42 3.27 19.31
N PRO A 20 -16.28 2.28 19.63
CA PRO A 20 -16.06 1.35 20.72
C PRO A 20 -14.68 0.66 20.67
N LEU A 21 -14.28 0.16 19.49
CA LEU A 21 -12.99 -0.48 19.29
C LEU A 21 -11.82 0.48 19.56
N ALA A 22 -11.87 1.70 18.99
CA ALA A 22 -10.80 2.67 19.17
C ALA A 22 -10.63 3.12 20.63
N ARG A 23 -11.74 3.25 21.38
CA ARG A 23 -11.70 3.54 22.82
C ARG A 23 -11.10 2.37 23.60
N LYS A 24 -11.55 1.15 23.34
CA LYS A 24 -11.03 -0.07 23.97
C LYS A 24 -9.52 -0.22 23.76
N GLU A 25 -9.05 0.08 22.55
CA GLU A 25 -7.63 -0.03 22.19
C GLU A 25 -6.82 1.25 22.41
N GLN A 26 -7.43 2.31 22.93
CA GLN A 26 -6.80 3.60 23.24
C GLN A 26 -6.10 4.26 22.04
N TRP A 27 -6.70 4.21 20.84
CA TRP A 27 -6.07 4.71 19.62
C TRP A 27 -5.69 6.19 19.67
N ALA A 28 -6.56 7.05 20.23
CA ALA A 28 -6.28 8.49 20.34
C ALA A 28 -5.03 8.77 21.20
N LYS A 29 -4.89 8.07 22.33
CA LYS A 29 -3.73 8.18 23.22
C LYS A 29 -2.46 7.71 22.52
N LYS A 30 -2.49 6.51 21.94
CA LYS A 30 -1.36 5.92 21.19
C LYS A 30 -0.93 6.80 20.03
N SER A 31 -1.88 7.39 19.31
CA SER A 31 -1.62 8.31 18.19
C SER A 31 -0.93 9.59 18.67
N ARG A 32 -1.40 10.19 19.78
CA ARG A 32 -0.76 11.38 20.37
C ARG A 32 0.66 11.09 20.87
N GLU A 33 0.85 9.97 21.57
CA GLU A 33 2.17 9.53 22.04
C GLU A 33 3.11 9.28 20.87
N ALA A 34 2.64 8.58 19.83
CA ALA A 34 3.39 8.37 18.61
C ALA A 34 3.72 9.71 17.91
N PHE A 35 2.83 10.70 17.92
CA PHE A 35 3.10 12.01 17.30
C PHE A 35 4.21 12.76 18.04
N GLN A 36 4.17 12.77 19.37
CA GLN A 36 5.22 13.37 20.21
C GLN A 36 6.57 12.66 20.02
N GLN A 37 6.54 11.34 19.82
CA GLN A 37 7.72 10.55 19.46
C GLN A 37 8.10 10.64 17.98
N GLN A 38 7.40 11.48 17.21
CA GLN A 38 7.59 11.67 15.77
C GLN A 38 7.45 10.39 14.92
N ASN A 39 6.61 9.46 15.39
CA ASN A 39 6.25 8.18 14.81
C ASN A 39 4.82 8.14 14.25
N ALA A 40 3.97 9.13 14.58
CA ALA A 40 2.62 9.24 14.03
C ALA A 40 2.57 10.01 12.72
N VAL A 41 1.51 9.70 11.99
CA VAL A 41 1.20 10.15 10.63
C VAL A 41 0.19 11.29 10.64
N ILE A 42 -0.91 11.07 11.35
CA ILE A 42 -2.01 12.01 11.46
C ILE A 42 -1.72 12.85 12.70
N PRO A 43 -1.62 14.17 12.57
CA PRO A 43 -1.46 15.04 13.72
C PRO A 43 -2.62 14.92 14.72
N PRO A 44 -2.38 15.07 16.03
CA PRO A 44 -3.45 15.17 17.01
C PRO A 44 -4.28 16.44 16.75
N GLY A 45 -5.57 16.38 17.08
CA GLY A 45 -6.49 17.51 16.86
C GLY A 45 -6.86 17.72 15.40
N VAL A 46 -6.79 16.69 14.57
CA VAL A 46 -7.38 16.66 13.22
C VAL A 46 -8.75 16.01 13.30
N LYS A 47 -9.77 16.67 12.75
CA LYS A 47 -11.14 16.17 12.62
C LYS A 47 -11.25 15.24 11.41
N THR A 48 -10.87 15.72 10.23
CA THR A 48 -10.87 14.94 9.00
C THR A 48 -9.53 15.03 8.30
N PHE A 49 -9.13 13.93 7.68
CA PHE A 49 -7.85 13.82 6.98
C PHE A 49 -8.09 13.26 5.58
N LEU A 50 -7.64 13.99 4.55
CA LEU A 50 -7.76 13.60 3.15
C LEU A 50 -6.37 13.57 2.53
N CYS A 51 -5.80 12.38 2.31
CA CYS A 51 -4.59 12.22 1.53
C CYS A 51 -4.93 11.97 0.06
N CYS A 52 -4.33 12.71 -0.84
CA CYS A 52 -4.38 12.51 -2.28
C CYS A 52 -3.00 12.06 -2.74
N ALA A 53 -2.93 11.03 -3.57
CA ALA A 53 -1.67 10.51 -4.09
C ALA A 53 -1.70 10.38 -5.61
N GLU A 54 -0.53 10.61 -6.20
CA GLU A 54 -0.21 10.14 -7.54
C GLU A 54 0.53 8.81 -7.40
N LEU A 55 -0.14 7.72 -7.75
CA LEU A 55 0.40 6.37 -7.71
C LEU A 55 0.87 5.95 -9.09
N ASP A 56 2.04 5.33 -9.15
CA ASP A 56 2.49 4.58 -10.32
C ASP A 56 1.96 3.14 -10.22
N PHE A 57 0.92 2.83 -11.00
CA PHE A 57 0.32 1.49 -11.08
C PHE A 57 1.25 0.46 -11.73
N ALA A 58 2.16 0.88 -12.63
CA ALA A 58 3.12 -0.01 -13.27
C ALA A 58 4.29 -0.35 -12.32
N ASP A 59 4.66 0.56 -11.44
CA ASP A 59 5.72 0.37 -10.44
C ASP A 59 5.20 -0.04 -9.04
N GLY A 60 4.23 -0.97 -9.00
CA GLY A 60 3.81 -1.62 -7.75
C GLY A 60 3.03 -0.73 -6.78
N LEU A 61 2.31 0.27 -7.30
CA LEU A 61 1.57 1.30 -6.55
C LEU A 61 2.48 2.26 -5.79
N ARG A 62 3.61 2.63 -6.39
CA ARG A 62 4.52 3.61 -5.78
C ARG A 62 3.87 4.98 -5.71
N SER A 63 3.79 5.56 -4.51
CA SER A 63 3.40 6.96 -4.35
C SER A 63 4.53 7.89 -4.83
N LEU A 64 4.28 8.62 -5.91
CA LEU A 64 5.20 9.60 -6.50
C LEU A 64 5.11 10.93 -5.75
N ARG A 65 3.87 11.39 -5.51
CA ARG A 65 3.54 12.61 -4.78
C ARG A 65 2.37 12.36 -3.83
N GLU A 66 2.45 12.98 -2.64
CA GLU A 66 1.42 12.94 -1.62
C GLU A 66 1.03 14.36 -1.23
N PHE A 67 -0.27 14.60 -1.16
CA PHE A 67 -0.87 15.86 -0.74
C PHE A 67 -1.89 15.56 0.34
N VAL A 68 -1.88 16.34 1.41
CA VAL A 68 -2.82 16.16 2.51
C VAL A 68 -3.66 17.42 2.67
N ILE A 69 -4.97 17.25 2.77
CA ILE A 69 -5.93 18.26 3.19
C ILE A 69 -6.44 17.79 4.56
N ALA A 70 -6.22 18.57 5.60
CA ALA A 70 -6.67 18.27 6.94
C ALA A 70 -7.57 19.39 7.47
N GLN A 71 -8.64 19.02 8.15
CA GLN A 71 -9.45 19.96 8.92
C GLN A 71 -9.13 19.76 10.40
N PRO A 72 -8.64 20.78 11.12
CA PRO A 72 -8.40 20.68 12.55
C PRO A 72 -9.73 20.61 13.34
N THR A 73 -9.66 20.06 14.54
CA THR A 73 -10.73 20.21 15.55
C THR A 73 -10.78 21.66 16.03
N GLN A 74 -11.93 22.09 16.55
CA GLN A 74 -12.08 23.45 17.06
C GLN A 74 -10.99 23.79 18.09
N GLY A 75 -10.35 24.96 17.91
CA GLY A 75 -9.28 25.45 18.79
C GLY A 75 -7.88 24.90 18.50
N MET A 76 -7.73 23.90 17.62
CA MET A 76 -6.42 23.44 17.18
C MET A 76 -5.90 24.37 16.07
N THR A 77 -4.77 25.05 16.34
CA THR A 77 -4.11 25.97 15.41
C THR A 77 -2.78 25.40 14.93
N LEU A 78 -2.24 25.94 13.82
CA LEU A 78 -0.92 25.56 13.35
C LEU A 78 0.18 25.89 14.38
N SER A 79 0.05 26.98 15.14
CA SER A 79 0.98 27.30 16.23
C SER A 79 0.91 26.29 17.37
N ALA A 80 -0.29 25.83 17.74
CA ALA A 80 -0.45 24.78 18.75
C ALA A 80 0.12 23.45 18.26
N LEU A 81 -0.12 23.11 17.00
CA LEU A 81 0.48 21.94 16.35
C LEU A 81 2.01 22.02 16.35
N ALA A 82 2.56 23.20 16.05
CA ALA A 82 4.00 23.42 16.02
C ALA A 82 4.64 23.21 17.39
N ALA A 83 4.02 23.76 18.45
CA ALA A 83 4.46 23.52 19.82
C ALA A 83 4.38 22.04 20.23
N LEU A 84 3.37 21.30 19.78
CA LEU A 84 3.19 19.88 20.08
C LEU A 84 4.19 18.97 19.35
N GLY A 85 4.51 19.30 18.09
CA GLY A 85 5.33 18.48 17.20
C GLY A 85 6.80 18.91 17.11
N GLY A 86 7.19 19.97 17.82
CA GLY A 86 8.52 20.58 17.71
C GLY A 86 8.77 21.19 16.33
N ALA A 87 7.73 21.71 15.68
CA ALA A 87 7.82 22.31 14.36
C ALA A 87 8.07 23.82 14.44
N GLU A 88 8.59 24.38 13.35
CA GLU A 88 8.88 25.81 13.27
C GLU A 88 7.80 26.54 12.50
N LEU A 89 7.43 27.74 12.96
CA LEU A 89 6.57 28.63 12.19
C LEU A 89 7.32 29.10 10.94
N SER A 90 6.73 28.86 9.79
CA SER A 90 7.27 29.24 8.49
C SER A 90 6.11 29.80 7.67
N PRO A 91 5.76 31.09 7.79
CA PRO A 91 4.66 31.68 7.04
C PRO A 91 4.96 31.71 5.54
N MET A 92 3.93 31.68 4.69
CA MET A 92 4.03 31.76 3.22
C MET A 92 2.87 32.54 2.65
N ASP A 93 3.18 33.49 1.77
CA ASP A 93 2.16 34.28 1.05
C ASP A 93 1.12 34.92 1.99
N GLY A 94 1.59 35.46 3.12
CA GLY A 94 0.74 36.04 4.17
C GLY A 94 -0.08 35.03 4.98
N LYS A 95 0.02 33.73 4.69
CA LYS A 95 -0.67 32.65 5.43
C LYS A 95 0.22 32.05 6.49
N THR A 96 -0.40 31.60 7.59
CA THR A 96 0.26 30.82 8.63
C THR A 96 0.73 29.50 8.03
N GLY A 97 2.01 29.18 8.24
CA GLY A 97 2.60 27.93 7.82
C GLY A 97 3.55 27.39 8.88
N VAL A 98 3.78 26.09 8.82
CA VAL A 98 4.60 25.32 9.74
C VAL A 98 5.48 24.37 8.95
N LEU A 99 6.75 24.33 9.28
CA LEU A 99 7.69 23.34 8.79
C LEU A 99 7.96 22.34 9.92
N THR A 100 7.45 21.13 9.73
CA THR A 100 7.71 20.05 10.69
C THR A 100 9.18 19.65 10.65
N PRO A 101 9.74 19.07 11.74
CA PRO A 101 11.10 18.50 11.72
C PRO A 101 11.29 17.47 10.61
N ARG A 102 10.15 16.88 10.24
CA ARG A 102 9.88 15.87 9.23
C ARG A 102 9.85 16.43 7.78
N GLY A 103 10.10 17.71 7.58
CA GLY A 103 10.13 18.35 6.25
C GLY A 103 8.78 18.45 5.57
N VAL A 104 7.71 18.04 6.27
CA VAL A 104 6.34 18.29 5.84
C VAL A 104 6.08 19.77 6.08
N TYR A 105 5.75 20.45 5.00
CA TYR A 105 5.34 21.84 5.03
C TYR A 105 3.81 21.89 5.09
N ILE A 106 3.27 22.51 6.14
CA ILE A 106 1.84 22.65 6.40
C ILE A 106 1.47 24.12 6.31
N VAL A 107 0.40 24.46 5.62
CA VAL A 107 -0.09 25.84 5.47
C VAL A 107 -1.59 25.90 5.59
N GLU A 108 -2.09 26.94 6.26
CA GLU A 108 -3.52 27.20 6.36
C GLU A 108 -4.01 27.91 5.09
N ALA A 109 -4.64 27.15 4.19
CA ALA A 109 -5.14 27.69 2.93
C ALA A 109 -6.38 28.56 3.13
N GLU A 110 -7.27 28.13 4.01
CA GLU A 110 -8.50 28.81 4.43
C GLU A 110 -8.70 28.57 5.93
N PRO A 111 -9.56 29.34 6.62
CA PRO A 111 -9.84 29.10 8.04
C PRO A 111 -10.20 27.63 8.29
N ASN A 112 -9.43 26.95 9.14
CA ASN A 112 -9.60 25.52 9.45
C ASN A 112 -9.42 24.56 8.25
N THR A 113 -8.62 24.94 7.25
CA THR A 113 -8.22 24.03 6.17
C THR A 113 -6.71 24.07 5.99
N TRP A 114 -6.07 22.97 6.37
CA TRP A 114 -4.62 22.82 6.30
C TRP A 114 -4.24 22.00 5.08
N LEU A 115 -3.30 22.52 4.30
CA LEU A 115 -2.64 21.80 3.22
C LEU A 115 -1.27 21.37 3.69
N ALA A 116 -0.93 20.09 3.53
CA ALA A 116 0.37 19.57 3.88
C ALA A 116 1.00 18.81 2.71
N VAL A 117 2.30 19.05 2.49
CA VAL A 117 3.10 18.40 1.47
C VAL A 117 4.43 17.96 2.06
N SER A 118 4.85 16.74 1.76
CA SER A 118 6.13 16.19 2.21
C SER A 118 7.22 16.25 1.14
N ARG A 119 6.86 15.98 -0.12
CA ARG A 119 7.78 15.96 -1.26
C ARG A 119 7.77 17.29 -2.02
N GLY A 120 8.95 17.81 -2.33
CA GLY A 120 9.16 19.12 -2.98
C GLY A 120 8.96 20.34 -2.07
N GLY A 121 8.58 20.12 -0.80
CA GLY A 121 8.63 21.11 0.27
C GLY A 121 7.84 22.40 0.02
N ARG A 122 8.42 23.51 0.46
CA ARG A 122 7.81 24.86 0.44
C ARG A 122 7.35 25.29 -0.96
N GLN A 123 8.11 24.98 -2.02
CA GLN A 123 7.75 25.39 -3.38
C GLN A 123 6.49 24.66 -3.87
N THR A 124 6.38 23.35 -3.60
CA THR A 124 5.18 22.57 -3.96
C THR A 124 3.95 23.10 -3.25
N ALA A 125 4.05 23.42 -1.95
CA ALA A 125 2.95 24.01 -1.20
C ALA A 125 2.50 25.35 -1.80
N GLY A 126 3.45 26.23 -2.14
CA GLY A 126 3.14 27.52 -2.75
C GLY A 126 2.46 27.39 -4.11
N ARG A 127 2.95 26.48 -4.97
CA ARG A 127 2.30 26.20 -6.27
C ARG A 127 0.90 25.64 -6.11
N TRP A 128 0.70 24.76 -5.13
CA TRP A 128 -0.62 24.18 -4.88
C TRP A 128 -1.61 25.22 -4.36
N LEU A 129 -1.19 26.09 -3.45
CA LEU A 129 -1.99 27.23 -2.99
C LEU A 129 -2.40 28.16 -4.14
N GLN A 130 -1.47 28.47 -5.04
CA GLN A 130 -1.73 29.33 -6.19
C GLN A 130 -2.66 28.68 -7.22
N ALA A 131 -2.49 27.39 -7.47
CA ALA A 131 -3.30 26.65 -8.44
C ALA A 131 -4.76 26.48 -7.97
N GLY A 132 -4.98 26.32 -6.66
CA GLY A 132 -6.31 26.10 -6.10
C GLY A 132 -6.90 24.71 -6.43
N PRO A 133 -8.21 24.53 -6.28
CA PRO A 133 -8.88 23.26 -6.59
C PRO A 133 -9.02 23.06 -8.10
N ASP A 134 -8.64 21.86 -8.58
CA ASP A 134 -8.77 21.48 -10.00
C ASP A 134 -10.01 20.58 -10.26
N SER A 135 -10.31 20.34 -11.54
CA SER A 135 -11.35 19.42 -12.02
C SER A 135 -10.89 18.63 -13.23
N SER A 136 -11.14 17.33 -13.18
CA SER A 136 -10.98 16.40 -14.30
C SER A 136 -11.92 15.22 -14.10
N PRO A 137 -12.26 14.44 -15.14
CA PRO A 137 -13.09 13.25 -14.99
C PRO A 137 -12.54 12.24 -13.95
N GLY A 138 -11.22 12.15 -13.79
CA GLY A 138 -10.59 11.34 -12.75
C GLY A 138 -10.82 11.89 -11.35
N LEU A 139 -10.57 13.19 -11.16
CA LEU A 139 -10.82 13.87 -9.88
C LEU A 139 -12.29 13.85 -9.47
N ASP A 140 -13.20 13.92 -10.43
CA ASP A 140 -14.63 13.90 -10.16
C ASP A 140 -15.10 12.51 -9.72
N ARG A 141 -14.51 11.44 -10.27
CA ARG A 141 -14.71 10.07 -9.78
C ARG A 141 -14.19 9.89 -8.37
N LEU A 142 -12.97 10.36 -8.06
CA LEU A 142 -12.40 10.31 -6.71
C LEU A 142 -13.25 11.10 -5.70
N ARG A 143 -13.69 12.31 -6.07
CA ARG A 143 -14.57 13.14 -5.22
C ARG A 143 -15.92 12.47 -4.97
N LYS A 144 -16.52 11.89 -6.01
CA LYS A 144 -17.79 11.16 -5.90
C LYS A 144 -17.66 9.95 -4.97
N ALA A 145 -16.58 9.17 -5.10
CA ALA A 145 -16.33 8.02 -4.24
C ALA A 145 -16.25 8.45 -2.76
N VAL A 146 -15.52 9.52 -2.43
CA VAL A 146 -15.48 10.02 -1.05
C VAL A 146 -16.84 10.54 -0.60
N SER A 147 -17.53 11.35 -1.41
CA SER A 147 -18.79 12.00 -1.00
C SER A 147 -19.94 11.03 -0.75
N VAL A 148 -19.99 9.92 -1.48
CA VAL A 148 -21.03 8.88 -1.34
C VAL A 148 -20.90 8.13 -0.01
N HIS A 149 -19.67 7.83 0.44
CA HIS A 149 -19.46 6.95 1.59
C HIS A 149 -19.13 7.68 2.90
N GLN A 150 -18.66 8.93 2.84
CA GLN A 150 -18.14 9.66 4.01
C GLN A 150 -19.17 9.91 5.14
N ALA A 151 -20.47 9.80 4.88
CA ALA A 151 -21.50 10.02 5.91
C ALA A 151 -21.60 8.86 6.91
N ASP A 152 -21.37 7.62 6.46
CA ASP A 152 -21.64 6.40 7.23
C ASP A 152 -20.37 5.57 7.53
N HIS A 153 -19.21 6.03 7.03
CA HIS A 153 -17.93 5.31 7.14
C HIS A 153 -16.88 6.19 7.82
N GLN A 154 -15.94 5.57 8.53
CA GLN A 154 -14.84 6.26 9.18
C GLN A 154 -13.64 6.44 8.24
N ALA A 155 -13.55 5.66 7.17
CA ALA A 155 -12.54 5.86 6.14
C ALA A 155 -13.03 5.42 4.75
N VAL A 156 -12.50 6.07 3.72
CA VAL A 156 -12.74 5.76 2.31
C VAL A 156 -11.42 5.83 1.56
N LEU A 157 -11.08 4.78 0.82
CA LEU A 157 -9.95 4.73 -0.09
C LEU A 157 -10.50 4.57 -1.50
N ALA A 158 -10.15 5.46 -2.42
CA ALA A 158 -10.62 5.38 -3.80
C ALA A 158 -9.46 5.54 -4.79
N PHE A 159 -9.54 4.80 -5.89
CA PHE A 159 -8.57 4.77 -6.96
C PHE A 159 -9.26 5.07 -8.30
N ASP A 160 -8.65 5.96 -9.08
CA ASP A 160 -8.92 6.09 -10.50
C ASP A 160 -8.07 5.07 -11.24
N LEU A 161 -8.74 4.08 -11.84
CA LEU A 161 -8.12 2.96 -12.52
C LEU A 161 -8.38 2.97 -14.03
N PHE A 162 -8.95 4.06 -14.55
CA PHE A 162 -9.23 4.18 -15.98
C PHE A 162 -7.93 4.05 -16.80
N ASP A 163 -7.98 3.18 -17.81
CA ASP A 163 -6.86 2.87 -18.71
C ASP A 163 -5.59 2.34 -18.01
N THR A 164 -5.73 1.78 -16.80
CA THR A 164 -4.59 1.19 -16.08
C THR A 164 -4.31 -0.26 -16.47
N VAL A 165 -5.31 -0.99 -16.98
CA VAL A 165 -5.21 -2.42 -17.29
C VAL A 165 -5.30 -2.63 -18.80
N SER A 166 -4.15 -2.87 -19.44
CA SER A 166 -4.13 -3.21 -20.87
C SER A 166 -4.75 -4.60 -21.12
N PRO A 167 -5.27 -4.88 -22.33
CA PRO A 167 -5.75 -6.21 -22.70
C PRO A 167 -4.70 -7.32 -22.55
N ILE A 168 -3.43 -6.99 -22.76
CA ILE A 168 -2.32 -7.92 -22.58
C ILE A 168 -2.13 -8.25 -21.09
N ALA A 169 -2.14 -7.23 -20.22
CA ALA A 169 -2.03 -7.42 -18.79
C ALA A 169 -3.21 -8.22 -18.22
N ALA A 170 -4.44 -7.93 -18.68
CA ALA A 170 -5.64 -8.67 -18.30
C ALA A 170 -5.55 -10.16 -18.71
N LYS A 171 -5.16 -10.45 -19.95
CA LYS A 171 -4.93 -11.84 -20.39
C LYS A 171 -3.87 -12.55 -19.56
N SER A 172 -2.76 -11.86 -19.29
CA SER A 172 -1.69 -12.42 -18.45
C SER A 172 -2.18 -12.72 -17.04
N LEU A 173 -3.00 -11.86 -16.44
CA LEU A 173 -3.57 -12.08 -15.11
C LEU A 173 -4.50 -13.30 -15.09
N LEU A 174 -5.41 -13.42 -16.07
CA LEU A 174 -6.32 -14.56 -16.19
C LEU A 174 -5.56 -15.90 -16.33
N ALA A 175 -4.43 -15.90 -17.04
CA ALA A 175 -3.58 -17.08 -17.19
C ALA A 175 -2.85 -17.49 -15.89
N THR A 176 -2.78 -16.62 -14.88
CA THR A 176 -2.17 -16.95 -13.58
C THR A 176 -3.13 -17.56 -12.56
N LEU A 177 -4.43 -17.60 -12.88
CA LEU A 177 -5.43 -18.18 -11.99
C LEU A 177 -5.23 -19.70 -11.90
N GLU A 178 -5.53 -20.30 -10.74
CA GLU A 178 -5.39 -21.75 -10.52
C GLU A 178 -6.21 -22.58 -11.50
N ALA A 179 -7.39 -22.07 -11.89
CA ALA A 179 -8.23 -22.60 -12.95
C ALA A 179 -8.41 -21.50 -14.01
N PRO A 180 -7.52 -21.42 -15.02
CA PRO A 180 -7.63 -20.41 -16.06
C PRO A 180 -8.89 -20.63 -16.91
N PRO A 181 -9.56 -19.56 -17.37
CA PRO A 181 -10.76 -19.67 -18.19
C PRO A 181 -10.47 -20.26 -19.57
N SER A 182 -11.51 -20.76 -20.24
CA SER A 182 -11.41 -21.16 -21.66
C SER A 182 -11.03 -19.97 -22.54
N GLU A 183 -10.50 -20.18 -23.75
CA GLU A 183 -10.10 -19.08 -24.65
C GLU A 183 -11.27 -18.12 -25.00
N ALA A 184 -12.47 -18.68 -25.17
CA ALA A 184 -13.68 -17.91 -25.43
C ALA A 184 -14.05 -17.03 -24.22
N ASP A 185 -14.03 -17.62 -23.01
CA ASP A 185 -14.33 -16.90 -21.77
C ASP A 185 -13.24 -15.85 -21.46
N ALA A 186 -11.98 -16.19 -21.71
CA ALA A 186 -10.84 -15.32 -21.51
C ALA A 186 -10.96 -14.03 -22.34
N THR A 187 -11.50 -14.10 -23.55
CA THR A 187 -11.72 -12.91 -24.40
C THR A 187 -12.75 -11.96 -23.78
N ALA A 188 -13.90 -12.47 -23.34
CA ALA A 188 -14.93 -11.66 -22.69
C ALA A 188 -14.46 -11.08 -21.34
N MET A 189 -13.77 -11.89 -20.53
CA MET A 189 -13.17 -11.45 -19.27
C MET A 189 -12.08 -10.39 -19.50
N THR A 190 -11.26 -10.53 -20.54
CA THR A 190 -10.24 -9.53 -20.91
C THR A 190 -10.87 -8.19 -21.22
N THR A 191 -11.91 -8.17 -22.07
CA THR A 191 -12.63 -6.92 -22.40
C THR A 191 -13.18 -6.25 -21.15
N THR A 192 -13.76 -7.05 -20.24
CA THR A 192 -14.28 -6.55 -18.96
C THR A 192 -13.15 -5.95 -18.12
N LEU A 193 -12.07 -6.71 -17.85
CA LEU A 193 -10.95 -6.27 -17.02
C LEU A 193 -10.24 -5.03 -17.57
N SER A 194 -10.10 -4.92 -18.89
CA SER A 194 -9.50 -3.74 -19.53
C SER A 194 -10.38 -2.49 -19.48
N SER A 195 -11.67 -2.65 -19.20
CA SER A 195 -12.59 -1.53 -18.99
C SER A 195 -12.63 -1.04 -17.54
N LEU A 196 -11.73 -1.51 -16.67
CA LEU A 196 -11.68 -1.10 -15.26
C LEU A 196 -11.63 0.42 -15.13
N THR A 197 -12.52 0.99 -14.30
CA THR A 197 -12.62 2.44 -14.13
C THR A 197 -12.19 2.89 -12.74
N SER A 198 -12.61 2.18 -11.70
CA SER A 198 -12.37 2.62 -10.31
C SER A 198 -12.47 1.48 -9.33
N ALA A 199 -11.79 1.63 -8.21
CA ALA A 199 -12.00 0.81 -7.01
C ALA A 199 -12.17 1.72 -5.79
N THR A 200 -13.16 1.43 -4.95
CA THR A 200 -13.46 2.17 -3.73
C THR A 200 -13.62 1.21 -2.57
N LEU A 201 -12.77 1.35 -1.55
CA LEU A 201 -12.89 0.66 -0.27
C LEU A 201 -13.45 1.63 0.76
N SER A 202 -14.63 1.35 1.29
CA SER A 202 -15.20 2.08 2.42
C SER A 202 -15.12 1.24 3.69
N VAL A 203 -14.84 1.88 4.83
CA VAL A 203 -14.54 1.21 6.09
C VAL A 203 -15.39 1.78 7.21
N ARG A 204 -16.19 0.90 7.83
CA ARG A 204 -17.00 1.20 9.02
C ARG A 204 -16.38 0.52 10.23
N ILE A 205 -16.18 1.30 11.29
CA ILE A 205 -15.52 0.86 12.52
C ILE A 205 -16.51 0.99 13.67
N ASP A 206 -16.79 -0.13 14.34
CA ASP A 206 -17.62 -0.17 15.54
C ASP A 206 -16.92 -0.95 16.67
N ASN A 207 -17.38 -2.15 16.98
CA ASN A 207 -16.63 -3.14 17.76
C ASN A 207 -15.66 -3.94 16.88
N GLU A 208 -15.95 -4.03 15.59
CA GLU A 208 -15.11 -4.65 14.56
C GLU A 208 -14.84 -3.65 13.43
N ILE A 209 -13.96 -4.00 12.48
CA ILE A 209 -13.69 -3.21 11.29
C ILE A 209 -14.34 -3.93 10.11
N HIS A 210 -15.42 -3.34 9.60
CA HIS A 210 -16.14 -3.79 8.42
C HIS A 210 -15.64 -3.03 7.19
N ALA A 211 -15.41 -3.74 6.10
CA ALA A 211 -14.92 -3.19 4.86
C ALA A 211 -15.85 -3.57 3.71
N HIS A 212 -16.13 -2.59 2.85
CA HIS A 212 -16.92 -2.74 1.64
C HIS A 212 -16.08 -2.28 0.45
N LEU A 213 -15.83 -3.16 -0.50
CA LEU A 213 -15.06 -2.90 -1.72
C LEU A 213 -16.00 -2.86 -2.93
N GLU A 214 -16.00 -1.76 -3.65
CA GLU A 214 -16.68 -1.61 -4.93
C GLU A 214 -15.66 -1.45 -6.05
N VAL A 215 -15.75 -2.28 -7.08
CA VAL A 215 -14.93 -2.19 -8.30
C VAL A 215 -15.86 -1.95 -9.47
N THR A 216 -15.60 -0.91 -10.27
CA THR A 216 -16.45 -0.51 -11.39
C THR A 216 -15.71 -0.68 -12.72
N PHE A 217 -16.45 -1.12 -13.73
CA PHE A 217 -16.00 -1.35 -15.09
C PHE A 217 -16.83 -0.51 -16.08
N GLY A 218 -16.26 -0.23 -17.25
CA GLY A 218 -16.99 0.38 -18.37
C GLY A 218 -17.96 -0.61 -19.00
N GLU A 219 -17.62 -1.89 -18.97
CA GLU A 219 -18.40 -2.99 -19.54
C GLU A 219 -19.10 -3.85 -18.47
N SER A 220 -19.96 -4.75 -18.92
CA SER A 220 -20.64 -5.70 -18.03
C SER A 220 -19.65 -6.57 -17.27
N SER A 221 -19.79 -6.65 -15.95
CA SER A 221 -18.95 -7.45 -15.07
C SER A 221 -19.33 -8.94 -15.03
N THR A 222 -20.50 -9.31 -15.59
CA THR A 222 -21.03 -10.68 -15.66
C THR A 222 -20.00 -11.74 -16.06
N PRO A 223 -19.14 -11.53 -17.07
CA PRO A 223 -18.14 -12.52 -17.47
C PRO A 223 -17.15 -12.91 -16.36
N LEU A 224 -16.95 -12.06 -15.35
CA LEU A 224 -16.02 -12.32 -14.24
C LEU A 224 -16.62 -13.20 -13.13
N GLN A 225 -17.94 -13.44 -13.12
CA GLN A 225 -18.62 -14.23 -12.08
C GLN A 225 -17.96 -15.59 -11.80
N PRO A 226 -17.50 -16.38 -12.79
CA PRO A 226 -16.90 -17.69 -12.52
C PRO A 226 -15.53 -17.63 -11.83
N VAL A 227 -14.83 -16.49 -11.91
CA VAL A 227 -13.43 -16.35 -11.45
C VAL A 227 -13.28 -15.33 -10.33
N ILE A 228 -14.38 -14.77 -9.83
CA ILE A 228 -14.34 -13.57 -9.00
C ILE A 228 -13.60 -13.77 -7.68
N GLU A 229 -13.84 -14.89 -6.99
CA GLU A 229 -13.19 -15.19 -5.72
C GLU A 229 -11.67 -15.30 -5.88
N ASN A 230 -11.21 -15.98 -6.94
CA ASN A 230 -9.79 -16.14 -7.24
C ASN A 230 -9.14 -14.82 -7.64
N LEU A 231 -9.81 -14.04 -8.49
CA LEU A 231 -9.32 -12.76 -8.97
C LEU A 231 -9.17 -11.75 -7.82
N VAL A 232 -10.17 -11.65 -6.94
CA VAL A 232 -10.12 -10.69 -5.84
C VAL A 232 -9.18 -11.17 -4.75
N SER A 233 -9.12 -12.46 -4.45
CA SER A 233 -8.12 -12.99 -3.51
C SER A 233 -6.70 -12.69 -3.98
N ALA A 234 -6.40 -12.92 -5.27
CA ALA A 234 -5.12 -12.54 -5.88
C ALA A 234 -4.85 -11.03 -5.75
N THR A 235 -5.87 -10.20 -5.92
CA THR A 235 -5.73 -8.73 -5.82
C THR A 235 -5.51 -8.28 -4.38
N LEU A 236 -6.27 -8.77 -3.40
CA LEU A 236 -6.09 -8.48 -1.97
C LEU A 236 -4.74 -8.99 -1.47
N ASN A 237 -4.24 -10.11 -2.00
CA ASN A 237 -2.88 -10.60 -1.78
C ASN A 237 -1.83 -9.58 -2.25
N VAL A 238 -1.99 -9.00 -3.45
CA VAL A 238 -1.09 -7.96 -3.99
C VAL A 238 -1.15 -6.68 -3.15
N LEU A 239 -2.32 -6.32 -2.62
CA LEU A 239 -2.50 -5.15 -1.77
C LEU A 239 -2.04 -5.39 -0.31
N GLY A 240 -1.74 -6.63 0.09
CA GLY A 240 -1.37 -7.00 1.47
C GLY A 240 -2.49 -6.91 2.47
N ALA A 241 -3.71 -6.88 1.95
CA ALA A 241 -4.92 -7.07 2.70
C ALA A 241 -5.14 -8.55 3.02
N SER A 242 -4.39 -9.46 2.42
CA SER A 242 -4.50 -10.88 2.69
C SER A 242 -4.06 -11.24 4.10
N GLY A 243 -5.00 -11.85 4.81
CA GLY A 243 -4.75 -12.64 6.01
C GLY A 243 -5.23 -14.07 5.74
N SER A 244 -5.23 -14.90 6.77
CA SER A 244 -5.84 -16.24 6.78
C SER A 244 -7.38 -16.23 6.64
N THR A 245 -7.96 -15.16 6.06
CA THR A 245 -9.40 -14.84 6.03
C THR A 245 -9.81 -14.23 4.69
N GLY A 246 -9.23 -14.70 3.58
CA GLY A 246 -9.89 -14.54 2.27
C GLY A 246 -11.30 -15.16 2.28
N ASP A 247 -11.48 -16.20 3.12
CA ASP A 247 -12.71 -16.95 3.34
C ASP A 247 -13.88 -16.12 3.92
N ASP A 248 -13.63 -14.94 4.50
CA ASP A 248 -14.67 -14.11 5.13
C ASP A 248 -15.28 -13.05 4.21
N TRP A 249 -14.76 -12.90 2.98
CA TRP A 249 -15.29 -11.93 2.03
C TRP A 249 -16.40 -12.52 1.17
N LYS A 250 -17.52 -11.81 1.04
CA LYS A 250 -18.64 -12.19 0.17
C LYS A 250 -18.65 -11.30 -1.06
N TRP A 251 -18.55 -11.91 -2.24
CA TRP A 251 -18.49 -11.19 -3.52
C TRP A 251 -19.79 -11.30 -4.30
N LEU A 252 -20.19 -10.21 -4.94
CA LEU A 252 -21.34 -10.15 -5.83
C LEU A 252 -20.97 -9.40 -7.10
N VAL A 253 -21.30 -9.97 -8.25
CA VAL A 253 -21.23 -9.30 -9.55
C VAL A 253 -22.61 -8.71 -9.87
N LYS A 254 -22.67 -7.42 -10.17
CA LYS A 254 -23.91 -6.72 -10.46
C LYS A 254 -23.71 -5.64 -11.52
N GLY A 255 -24.32 -5.84 -12.70
CA GLY A 255 -24.23 -4.89 -13.81
C GLY A 255 -22.78 -4.70 -14.24
N ASN A 256 -22.26 -3.48 -14.09
CA ASN A 256 -20.89 -3.12 -14.44
C ASN A 256 -19.96 -3.06 -13.21
N GLY A 257 -20.36 -3.68 -12.09
CA GLY A 257 -19.60 -3.62 -10.86
C GLY A 257 -19.46 -4.96 -10.16
N ILE A 258 -18.37 -5.09 -9.43
CA ILE A 258 -18.16 -6.12 -8.42
C ILE A 258 -18.23 -5.42 -7.07
N VAL A 259 -18.99 -5.99 -6.14
CA VAL A 259 -19.01 -5.54 -4.76
C VAL A 259 -18.59 -6.67 -3.83
N GLY A 260 -17.91 -6.33 -2.75
CA GLY A 260 -17.50 -7.28 -1.74
C GLY A 260 -17.56 -6.74 -0.33
N ASP A 261 -18.05 -7.56 0.58
CA ASP A 261 -18.14 -7.25 2.00
C ASP A 261 -17.25 -8.18 2.80
N GLY A 262 -16.46 -7.62 3.72
CA GLY A 262 -15.59 -8.41 4.57
C GLY A 262 -15.18 -7.70 5.85
N ARG A 263 -14.31 -8.37 6.61
CA ARG A 263 -13.74 -7.85 7.86
C ARG A 263 -12.24 -7.59 7.69
N LEU A 264 -11.74 -6.60 8.40
CA LEU A 264 -10.32 -6.29 8.49
C LEU A 264 -9.86 -6.33 9.94
N SER A 265 -8.61 -6.73 10.16
CA SER A 265 -7.92 -6.43 11.41
C SER A 265 -7.35 -4.99 11.38
N PRO A 266 -7.04 -4.39 12.54
CA PRO A 266 -6.34 -3.10 12.60
C PRO A 266 -4.99 -3.10 11.87
N ALA A 267 -4.32 -4.25 11.76
CA ALA A 267 -3.08 -4.39 11.02
C ALA A 267 -3.30 -4.36 9.50
N GLN A 268 -4.31 -5.08 8.99
CA GLN A 268 -4.67 -5.05 7.56
C GLN A 268 -5.13 -3.66 7.13
N LEU A 269 -5.94 -2.97 7.95
CA LEU A 269 -6.37 -1.61 7.66
C LEU A 269 -5.17 -0.66 7.49
N ARG A 270 -4.20 -0.71 8.42
CA ARG A 270 -2.97 0.10 8.33
C ARG A 270 -2.15 -0.21 7.08
N ARG A 271 -2.07 -1.48 6.67
CA ARG A 271 -1.36 -1.89 5.45
C ARG A 271 -2.02 -1.31 4.21
N ILE A 272 -3.34 -1.40 4.11
CA ILE A 272 -4.11 -0.84 3.00
C ILE A 272 -3.91 0.69 2.93
N PHE A 273 -4.01 1.39 4.06
CA PHE A 273 -3.77 2.83 4.10
C PHE A 273 -2.35 3.22 3.69
N SER A 274 -1.37 2.35 3.94
CA SER A 274 0.03 2.59 3.56
C SER A 274 0.29 2.60 2.06
N ILE A 275 -0.69 2.20 1.24
CA ILE A 275 -0.62 2.25 -0.23
C ILE A 275 -0.68 3.71 -0.71
N VAL A 276 -1.61 4.49 -0.15
CA VAL A 276 -1.84 5.89 -0.57
C VAL A 276 -0.94 6.85 0.20
N TYR A 277 -0.66 6.54 1.46
CA TYR A 277 0.16 7.42 2.30
C TYR A 277 1.25 6.61 2.99
N ASN A 278 2.52 6.88 2.71
CA ASN A 278 3.65 6.21 3.36
C ASN A 278 4.14 6.99 4.60
N PRO A 279 3.90 6.47 5.82
CA PRO A 279 4.34 7.10 7.06
C PRO A 279 5.85 7.30 7.17
N ALA A 280 6.67 6.43 6.58
CA ALA A 280 8.12 6.43 6.78
C ALA A 280 8.83 7.50 5.94
N ALA A 281 8.32 7.77 4.72
CA ALA A 281 8.89 8.73 3.77
C ALA A 281 8.82 10.19 4.25
N ASN A 282 7.96 10.46 5.23
CA ASN A 282 7.74 11.81 5.74
C ASN A 282 8.66 12.11 6.93
N ILE A 283 9.65 11.30 7.27
CA ILE A 283 10.68 11.73 8.22
C ILE A 283 11.73 12.44 7.34
N SER A 284 11.69 13.75 7.16
CA SER A 284 12.91 14.49 6.83
C SER A 284 13.64 14.84 8.14
N ALA A 285 14.93 15.15 8.04
CA ALA A 285 15.68 15.79 9.11
C ALA A 285 16.00 17.20 8.64
N GLN A 286 15.32 18.18 9.22
CA GLN A 286 15.80 19.55 9.26
C GLN A 286 16.19 19.88 10.69
N THR A 287 17.50 20.00 10.92
CA THR A 287 18.06 20.87 11.95
C THR A 287 19.24 21.58 11.33
N SER A 288 19.02 22.80 10.86
CA SER A 288 20.05 23.83 10.89
C SER A 288 19.38 25.21 10.99
N ASP A 289 19.71 25.85 12.11
CA ASP A 289 19.62 27.27 12.45
C ASP A 289 18.35 27.81 13.12
N GLY A 290 18.36 27.76 14.46
CA GLY A 290 17.47 28.50 15.34
C GLY A 290 17.98 28.51 16.79
N SER A 291 18.69 29.57 17.18
CA SER A 291 19.11 29.90 18.55
C SER A 291 17.97 29.70 19.57
N GLY A 292 18.21 28.89 20.59
CA GLY A 292 17.30 28.70 21.72
C GLY A 292 17.92 27.90 22.86
N ASN A 293 18.41 28.60 23.88
CA ASN A 293 18.96 28.05 25.12
C ASN A 293 18.00 27.03 25.79
N SER A 294 18.47 25.80 25.99
CA SER A 294 18.00 24.95 27.10
C SER A 294 19.12 24.04 27.59
N THR A 295 19.49 24.21 28.85
CA THR A 295 20.50 23.48 29.61
C THR A 295 20.01 22.07 29.96
N SER A 296 20.52 21.09 29.22
CA SER A 296 20.68 19.67 29.57
C SER A 296 21.81 19.16 28.67
N PRO A 297 22.58 18.10 29.00
CA PRO A 297 23.60 17.60 28.09
C PRO A 297 22.88 17.00 26.87
N THR A 298 22.64 17.83 25.87
CA THR A 298 21.87 17.50 24.67
C THR A 298 22.61 16.38 23.94
N GLU A 299 22.03 15.18 23.97
CA GLU A 299 22.45 14.06 23.14
C GLU A 299 22.62 14.60 21.71
N SER A 300 23.80 14.40 21.11
CA SER A 300 24.13 14.97 19.79
C SER A 300 22.96 14.72 18.81
N PRO A 301 22.56 15.72 18.00
CA PRO A 301 21.54 15.54 16.96
C PRO A 301 21.80 14.30 16.11
N VAL A 302 23.09 13.97 15.91
CA VAL A 302 23.52 12.76 15.20
C VAL A 302 23.09 11.47 15.91
N VAL A 303 23.32 11.37 17.22
CA VAL A 303 22.97 10.15 18.00
C VAL A 303 21.45 9.92 18.00
N THR A 304 20.68 10.99 18.15
CA THR A 304 19.21 10.91 18.14
C THR A 304 18.68 10.50 16.77
N ALA A 305 19.15 11.13 15.69
CA ALA A 305 18.76 10.80 14.32
C ALA A 305 19.18 9.37 13.94
N SER A 306 20.40 8.97 14.28
CA SER A 306 20.94 7.62 14.14
C SER A 306 20.09 6.55 14.81
N ARG A 307 19.77 6.73 16.10
CA ARG A 307 18.91 5.79 16.86
C ARG A 307 17.53 5.66 16.21
N LYS A 308 16.98 6.77 15.73
CA LYS A 308 15.67 6.79 15.07
C LYS A 308 15.70 6.11 13.71
N TYR A 309 16.72 6.36 12.90
CA TYR A 309 16.95 5.70 11.62
C TYR A 309 16.99 4.19 11.80
N TYR A 310 17.86 3.70 12.71
CA TYR A 310 17.99 2.27 13.00
C TYR A 310 16.68 1.62 13.45
N ARG A 311 15.93 2.27 14.37
CA ARG A 311 14.61 1.77 14.82
C ARG A 311 13.59 1.70 13.68
N SER A 312 13.63 2.67 12.76
CA SER A 312 12.73 2.69 11.61
C SER A 312 13.03 1.55 10.64
N VAL A 313 14.32 1.32 10.32
CA VAL A 313 14.76 0.17 9.51
C VAL A 313 14.33 -1.14 10.16
N ARG A 314 14.54 -1.30 11.48
CA ARG A 314 14.13 -2.50 12.21
C ARG A 314 12.62 -2.71 12.19
N SER A 315 11.83 -1.67 12.44
CA SER A 315 10.37 -1.77 12.39
C SER A 315 9.86 -2.20 11.01
N ILE A 316 10.48 -1.69 9.92
CA ILE A 316 10.15 -2.10 8.56
C ILE A 316 10.49 -3.58 8.33
N CYS A 317 11.62 -4.04 8.86
CA CYS A 317 12.04 -5.45 8.79
C CYS A 317 11.11 -6.36 9.60
N ASP A 318 10.74 -5.97 10.82
CA ASP A 318 9.85 -6.73 11.70
C ASP A 318 8.44 -6.86 11.06
N ASP A 319 7.91 -5.76 10.53
CA ASP A 319 6.64 -5.74 9.79
C ASP A 319 6.69 -6.64 8.55
N LEU A 320 7.80 -6.62 7.82
CA LEU A 320 8.03 -7.48 6.67
C LEU A 320 8.05 -8.95 7.10
N GLN A 321 8.82 -9.31 8.14
CA GLN A 321 8.90 -10.69 8.63
C GLN A 321 7.53 -11.22 9.08
N ASP A 322 6.74 -10.42 9.80
CA ASP A 322 5.37 -10.79 10.18
C ASP A 322 4.49 -11.02 8.94
N THR A 323 4.63 -10.16 7.93
CA THR A 323 3.88 -10.26 6.68
C THR A 323 4.23 -11.52 5.89
N LEU A 324 5.54 -11.83 5.76
CA LEU A 324 6.04 -13.02 5.06
C LEU A 324 5.70 -14.33 5.77
N LYS A 325 5.49 -14.31 7.10
CA LYS A 325 5.02 -15.48 7.87
C LYS A 325 3.53 -15.76 7.62
N LYS A 326 2.74 -14.70 7.42
CA LYS A 326 1.28 -14.78 7.29
C LYS A 326 0.81 -14.97 5.85
N THR A 327 1.60 -14.50 4.89
CA THR A 327 1.27 -14.55 3.45
C THR A 327 2.22 -15.51 2.77
N LYS A 328 1.73 -16.40 1.91
CA LYS A 328 2.59 -17.29 1.11
C LYS A 328 2.90 -16.74 -0.28
N ASP A 329 2.12 -15.76 -0.74
CA ASP A 329 2.21 -15.19 -2.09
C ASP A 329 2.78 -13.77 -2.09
N ASN A 330 3.25 -13.33 -3.26
CA ASN A 330 3.71 -11.96 -3.53
C ASN A 330 4.86 -11.44 -2.64
N HIS A 331 5.69 -12.34 -2.08
CA HIS A 331 6.88 -11.96 -1.30
C HIS A 331 7.76 -10.95 -2.03
N ALA A 332 7.93 -11.12 -3.34
CA ALA A 332 8.70 -10.19 -4.18
C ALA A 332 8.24 -8.73 -4.06
N LEU A 333 6.93 -8.50 -4.01
CA LEU A 333 6.37 -7.16 -3.87
C LEU A 333 6.62 -6.58 -2.47
N TRP A 334 6.51 -7.42 -1.43
CA TRP A 334 6.76 -7.01 -0.05
C TRP A 334 8.21 -6.60 0.17
N TYR A 335 9.14 -7.37 -0.39
CA TYR A 335 10.55 -7.05 -0.39
C TYR A 335 10.85 -5.69 -1.04
N GLU A 336 10.35 -5.48 -2.27
CA GLU A 336 10.55 -4.22 -3.00
C GLU A 336 9.94 -3.03 -2.25
N ARG A 337 8.73 -3.17 -1.71
CA ARG A 337 8.06 -2.11 -0.93
C ARG A 337 8.83 -1.77 0.34
N SER A 338 9.28 -2.78 1.10
CA SER A 338 10.04 -2.55 2.33
C SER A 338 11.42 -1.97 2.05
N GLY A 339 12.10 -2.41 0.98
CA GLY A 339 13.36 -1.80 0.52
C GLY A 339 13.18 -0.30 0.24
N ARG A 340 12.16 0.06 -0.56
CA ARG A 340 11.83 1.47 -0.87
C ARG A 340 11.51 2.30 0.37
N LYS A 341 10.78 1.73 1.34
CA LYS A 341 10.51 2.41 2.61
C LYS A 341 11.79 2.76 3.37
N ILE A 342 12.84 1.94 3.25
CA ILE A 342 14.15 2.22 3.85
C ILE A 342 14.90 3.30 3.05
N ASP A 343 14.86 3.26 1.72
CA ASP A 343 15.48 4.29 0.87
C ASP A 343 14.86 5.68 1.09
N ASP A 344 13.55 5.73 1.37
CA ASP A 344 12.81 6.95 1.63
C ASP A 344 13.05 7.51 3.05
N LEU A 345 13.84 6.84 3.90
CA LEU A 345 14.18 7.35 5.23
C LEU A 345 15.13 8.56 5.15
N PRO A 346 15.07 9.47 6.14
CA PRO A 346 15.94 10.63 6.18
C PRO A 346 17.39 10.23 6.41
N LEU A 347 18.27 10.86 5.66
CA LEU A 347 19.72 10.60 5.73
C LEU A 347 20.48 11.68 6.49
N VAL A 348 19.85 12.84 6.75
CA VAL A 348 20.50 14.01 7.37
C VAL A 348 20.78 13.73 8.85
N ASN A 349 22.00 14.06 9.29
CA ASN A 349 22.51 13.82 10.64
C ASN A 349 22.48 12.34 11.06
N VAL A 350 22.44 11.39 10.13
CA VAL A 350 22.56 9.96 10.47
C VAL A 350 24.02 9.54 10.36
N ASP A 351 24.45 8.69 11.29
CA ASP A 351 25.78 8.09 11.27
C ASP A 351 26.03 7.35 9.94
N PRO A 352 27.16 7.58 9.25
CA PRO A 352 27.48 6.93 7.98
C PRO A 352 27.43 5.40 8.01
N ASP A 353 27.75 4.77 9.15
CA ASP A 353 27.70 3.31 9.29
C ASP A 353 26.26 2.81 9.31
N LEU A 354 25.34 3.57 9.92
CA LEU A 354 23.91 3.26 9.90
C LEU A 354 23.27 3.51 8.54
N LEU A 355 23.73 4.53 7.80
CA LEU A 355 23.34 4.73 6.41
C LEU A 355 23.78 3.55 5.53
N SER A 356 25.02 3.10 5.71
CA SER A 356 25.55 1.92 5.02
C SER A 356 24.79 0.66 5.38
N PHE A 357 24.42 0.48 6.65
CA PHE A 357 23.54 -0.59 7.10
C PHE A 357 22.18 -0.54 6.39
N GLY A 358 21.49 0.61 6.41
CA GLY A 358 20.20 0.76 5.72
C GLY A 358 20.28 0.51 4.22
N GLN A 359 21.37 0.92 3.57
CA GLN A 359 21.63 0.61 2.16
C GLN A 359 21.86 -0.88 1.91
N ARG A 360 22.61 -1.57 2.78
CA ARG A 360 22.77 -3.04 2.70
C ARG A 360 21.42 -3.74 2.84
N VAL A 361 20.62 -3.36 3.84
CA VAL A 361 19.29 -3.93 4.06
C VAL A 361 18.40 -3.71 2.85
N SER A 362 18.23 -2.48 2.38
CA SER A 362 17.37 -2.18 1.22
C SER A 362 17.81 -2.92 -0.05
N ASN A 363 19.11 -3.00 -0.32
CA ASN A 363 19.64 -3.76 -1.46
C ASN A 363 19.41 -5.27 -1.32
N SER A 364 19.60 -5.83 -0.12
CA SER A 364 19.32 -7.23 0.17
C SER A 364 17.84 -7.56 -0.01
N LEU A 365 16.94 -6.70 0.45
CA LEU A 365 15.50 -6.86 0.22
C LEU A 365 15.19 -6.85 -1.29
N ARG A 366 15.70 -5.88 -2.06
CA ARG A 366 15.53 -5.86 -3.53
C ARG A 366 16.05 -7.14 -4.18
N TYR A 367 17.24 -7.61 -3.77
CA TYR A 367 17.83 -8.85 -4.30
C TYR A 367 16.93 -10.07 -4.02
N GLN A 368 16.40 -10.20 -2.81
CA GLN A 368 15.42 -11.24 -2.46
C GLN A 368 14.16 -11.13 -3.33
N GLY A 369 13.67 -9.92 -3.58
CA GLY A 369 12.52 -9.68 -4.45
C GLY A 369 12.76 -10.10 -5.90
N GLN A 370 13.93 -9.78 -6.45
CA GLN A 370 14.35 -10.20 -7.79
C GLN A 370 14.55 -11.71 -7.88
N ALA A 371 15.19 -12.32 -6.89
CA ALA A 371 15.39 -13.76 -6.83
C ALA A 371 14.04 -14.51 -6.88
N GLN A 372 13.06 -14.07 -6.08
CA GLN A 372 11.72 -14.65 -6.11
C GLN A 372 11.07 -14.54 -7.51
N ARG A 373 11.18 -13.38 -8.18
CA ARG A 373 10.64 -13.20 -9.55
C ARG A 373 11.31 -14.16 -10.54
N VAL A 374 12.64 -14.26 -10.51
CA VAL A 374 13.41 -15.15 -11.40
C VAL A 374 13.01 -16.61 -11.17
N MET A 375 12.85 -17.03 -9.92
CA MET A 375 12.43 -18.40 -9.61
C MET A 375 11.00 -18.68 -10.08
N ASN A 376 10.07 -17.73 -9.93
CA ASN A 376 8.71 -17.87 -10.45
C ASN A 376 8.70 -17.97 -12.00
N VAL A 377 9.52 -17.17 -12.69
CA VAL A 377 9.67 -17.26 -14.16
C VAL A 377 10.24 -18.62 -14.57
N ARG A 378 11.28 -19.11 -13.88
CA ARG A 378 11.85 -20.45 -14.13
C ARG A 378 10.83 -21.56 -13.89
N ALA A 379 10.05 -21.46 -12.82
CA ALA A 379 8.96 -22.40 -12.53
C ALA A 379 7.93 -22.42 -13.66
N GLY A 380 7.49 -21.24 -14.12
CA GLY A 380 6.57 -21.11 -15.25
C GLY A 380 7.12 -21.71 -16.55
N ALA A 381 8.38 -21.38 -16.90
CA ALA A 381 9.05 -21.94 -18.07
C ALA A 381 9.20 -23.47 -17.99
N TYR A 382 9.53 -23.99 -16.81
CA TYR A 382 9.66 -25.42 -16.59
C TYR A 382 8.31 -26.15 -16.68
N LYS A 383 7.23 -25.56 -16.14
CA LYS A 383 5.86 -26.09 -16.32
C LYS A 383 5.47 -26.15 -17.79
N ALA A 384 5.74 -25.09 -18.56
CA ALA A 384 5.46 -25.03 -19.98
C ALA A 384 6.26 -26.07 -20.78
N GLN A 385 7.55 -26.25 -20.44
CA GLN A 385 8.43 -27.21 -21.10
C GLN A 385 8.04 -28.67 -20.82
N THR A 386 7.61 -28.97 -19.58
CA THR A 386 7.29 -30.33 -19.13
C THR A 386 5.84 -30.72 -19.39
N GLY A 387 4.98 -29.80 -19.82
CA GLY A 387 3.54 -30.04 -19.88
C GLY A 387 2.96 -30.37 -18.52
N ALA A 388 3.58 -29.92 -17.42
CA ALA A 388 3.12 -30.18 -16.05
C ALA A 388 1.67 -29.74 -15.90
N GLY A 389 0.77 -30.70 -15.62
CA GLY A 389 -0.68 -30.48 -15.55
C GLY A 389 -1.47 -30.96 -16.77
N ASN A 390 -0.82 -31.26 -17.91
CA ASN A 390 -1.47 -31.85 -19.08
C ASN A 390 -1.45 -33.38 -19.01
N MET A 391 -2.64 -33.99 -18.87
CA MET A 391 -2.83 -35.43 -19.02
C MET A 391 -2.97 -35.76 -20.52
N TYR A 392 -1.87 -36.12 -21.19
CA TYR A 392 -1.97 -36.65 -22.56
C TYR A 392 -2.39 -38.13 -22.52
N ARG A 393 -3.62 -38.40 -22.99
CA ARG A 393 -4.15 -39.77 -23.16
C ARG A 393 -3.78 -40.29 -24.55
N TYR A 394 -2.64 -40.96 -24.68
CA TYR A 394 -2.33 -41.74 -25.88
C TYR A 394 -2.86 -43.17 -25.72
N GLY A 395 -3.86 -43.54 -26.52
CA GLY A 395 -4.28 -44.92 -26.70
C GLY A 395 -3.57 -45.49 -27.93
N TYR A 396 -2.71 -46.50 -27.74
CA TYR A 396 -2.15 -47.26 -28.86
C TYR A 396 -2.91 -48.59 -28.99
N VAL A 397 -3.41 -48.88 -30.18
CA VAL A 397 -4.14 -50.13 -30.47
C VAL A 397 -3.09 -51.22 -30.76
N GLY A 398 -2.97 -52.18 -29.85
CA GLY A 398 -2.11 -53.34 -30.07
C GLY A 398 -2.66 -54.27 -31.16
N PRO A 399 -1.82 -55.13 -31.78
CA PRO A 399 -2.19 -55.99 -32.91
C PRO A 399 -3.29 -57.04 -32.62
N TYR A 400 -3.75 -57.15 -31.37
CA TYR A 400 -4.83 -58.05 -30.93
C TYR A 400 -6.04 -57.32 -30.33
N GLY A 401 -6.23 -56.03 -30.61
CA GLY A 401 -7.45 -55.29 -30.26
C GLY A 401 -7.63 -54.96 -28.76
N GLY A 402 -6.60 -55.16 -27.94
CA GLY A 402 -6.60 -54.75 -26.54
C GLY A 402 -6.28 -53.26 -26.37
N TRP A 403 -7.11 -52.53 -25.62
CA TRP A 403 -6.82 -51.17 -25.18
C TRP A 403 -5.88 -51.20 -23.97
N ALA A 404 -4.63 -50.76 -24.16
CA ALA A 404 -3.72 -50.50 -23.06
C ALA A 404 -3.61 -48.98 -22.83
N ILE A 405 -3.92 -48.52 -21.63
CA ILE A 405 -3.78 -47.11 -21.22
C ILE A 405 -2.48 -46.99 -20.42
N THR A 406 -1.44 -46.41 -21.01
CA THR A 406 -0.23 -46.02 -20.29
C THR A 406 -0.43 -44.64 -19.68
N HIS A 407 -0.23 -44.51 -18.36
CA HIS A 407 -0.24 -43.23 -17.66
C HIS A 407 1.22 -42.79 -17.50
N GLU A 408 1.63 -41.69 -18.14
CA GLU A 408 2.79 -40.93 -17.66
C GLU A 408 2.32 -40.12 -16.46
N THR A 409 2.94 -40.32 -15.29
CA THR A 409 2.70 -39.46 -14.13
C THR A 409 3.24 -38.06 -14.44
N PRO A 410 2.39 -37.03 -14.59
CA PRO A 410 2.88 -35.69 -14.87
C PRO A 410 3.79 -35.22 -13.73
N VAL A 411 4.82 -34.44 -14.06
CA VAL A 411 5.52 -33.68 -13.02
C VAL A 411 4.49 -32.76 -12.35
N SER A 412 4.30 -32.92 -11.05
CA SER A 412 3.29 -32.15 -10.32
C SER A 412 3.64 -30.66 -10.37
N THR A 413 2.71 -29.82 -10.84
CA THR A 413 2.83 -28.35 -10.80
C THR A 413 3.16 -27.85 -9.40
N ASN A 414 2.53 -28.45 -8.38
CA ASN A 414 2.78 -28.17 -6.97
C ASN A 414 4.20 -28.53 -6.54
N ALA A 415 4.80 -29.58 -7.09
CA ALA A 415 6.20 -29.94 -6.81
C ALA A 415 7.17 -28.93 -7.43
N ILE A 416 6.87 -28.43 -8.63
CA ILE A 416 7.65 -27.37 -9.30
C ILE A 416 7.60 -26.08 -8.49
N ASP A 417 6.41 -25.65 -8.07
CA ASP A 417 6.23 -24.44 -7.26
C ASP A 417 6.89 -24.58 -5.88
N LYS A 418 6.79 -25.75 -5.25
CA LYS A 418 7.45 -26.02 -3.98
C LYS A 418 8.97 -25.93 -4.10
N THR A 419 9.54 -26.44 -5.18
CA THR A 419 10.99 -26.40 -5.44
C THR A 419 11.46 -24.96 -5.70
N ALA A 420 10.73 -24.20 -6.52
CA ALA A 420 11.02 -22.80 -6.77
C ALA A 420 10.93 -21.95 -5.49
N ASN A 421 9.91 -22.19 -4.66
CA ASN A 421 9.77 -21.54 -3.36
C ASN A 421 10.87 -21.94 -2.38
N GLN A 422 11.35 -23.19 -2.40
CA GLN A 422 12.49 -23.62 -1.58
C GLN A 422 13.78 -22.90 -1.97
N GLN A 423 14.08 -22.79 -3.26
CA GLN A 423 15.25 -22.04 -3.75
C GLN A 423 15.17 -20.55 -3.40
N ALA A 424 13.98 -19.96 -3.50
CA ALA A 424 13.79 -18.57 -3.07
C ALA A 424 13.91 -18.41 -1.54
N MET A 425 13.46 -19.39 -0.76
CA MET A 425 13.68 -19.41 0.69
C MET A 425 15.16 -19.50 1.05
N GLU A 426 15.98 -20.25 0.33
CA GLU A 426 17.43 -20.32 0.58
C GLU A 426 18.09 -18.96 0.44
N VAL A 427 17.80 -18.23 -0.65
CA VAL A 427 18.26 -16.85 -0.84
C VAL A 427 17.75 -15.95 0.28
N ARG A 428 16.48 -16.08 0.67
CA ARG A 428 15.94 -15.33 1.81
C ARG A 428 16.71 -15.60 3.10
N PHE A 429 16.98 -16.86 3.43
CA PHE A 429 17.67 -17.22 4.67
C PHE A 429 19.11 -16.72 4.67
N SER A 430 19.83 -16.84 3.55
CA SER A 430 21.20 -16.31 3.45
C SER A 430 21.25 -14.80 3.60
N GLU A 431 20.31 -14.10 2.96
CA GLU A 431 20.23 -12.64 2.96
C GLU A 431 19.76 -12.09 4.31
N TRP A 432 18.76 -12.72 4.95
CA TRP A 432 18.36 -12.33 6.31
C TRP A 432 19.48 -12.51 7.32
N LYS A 433 20.22 -13.60 7.20
CA LYS A 433 21.39 -13.82 8.06
C LYS A 433 22.43 -12.72 7.88
N GLN A 434 22.68 -12.26 6.64
CA GLN A 434 23.58 -11.12 6.41
C GLN A 434 23.06 -9.81 7.00
N ILE A 435 21.73 -9.61 7.06
CA ILE A 435 21.11 -8.46 7.71
C ILE A 435 21.20 -8.56 9.25
N GLU A 436 21.13 -9.76 9.81
CA GLU A 436 21.23 -9.98 11.26
C GLU A 436 22.68 -9.95 11.78
N ASP A 437 23.63 -10.46 10.99
CA ASP A 437 25.05 -10.58 11.35
C ASP A 437 25.87 -9.29 11.16
N GLY A 438 25.33 -8.29 10.45
CA GLY A 438 26.03 -7.06 10.06
C GLY A 438 25.36 -5.77 10.50
#